data_AF-A0A957BI01-F1
#
_entry.id   AF-A0A957BI01-F1
#
_cell.length_a   1.000
_cell.length_b   1.000
_cell.length_c   1.000
_cell.angle_alpha   90.00
_cell.angle_beta   90.00
_cell.angle_gamma   90.00
#
_symmetry.space_group_name_H-M   'P 1'
#
loop_
_entity.id
_entity.type
_entity.pdbx_description
1 polymer ?
#
loop_
_entity_poly.entity_id
_entity_poly.type
_entity_poly.pdbx_seq_one_letter_code
_entity_poly.pdbx_strand_id
1 'polypeptide(L)'
;MIKAKPFSLKQVNLFDGPFKDAMVRDAAYLMQLDPDRLLHMFRMTAGLSSDAEPYGGWESPEGELRGHSLGHYLSACSLMYASTSDEAFKERADYIVAVLGECQDAMPTQGYNQGFLSAYPETFFDRVDRRWYVWAPYYTLHKILAGLLDAYELCNNDQALVILENMADWLYQRTSRLTQEQMKISLLNEPGGITETLASLYGVTGRPEHLTLLQRFNDEVLLGMMAREEDHLDRMHANTQVPKAIG
;
A
#
# COMPACT_ATOMS: atom_id res chain seq x y z
N MET A 1 -21.64 -26.43 6.85
CA MET A 1 -21.23 -25.60 5.70
C MET A 1 -19.76 -25.89 5.45
N ILE A 2 -19.38 -26.44 4.29
CA ILE A 2 -17.96 -26.67 3.93
C ILE A 2 -17.40 -25.30 3.52
N LYS A 3 -16.31 -24.86 4.15
CA LYS A 3 -15.62 -23.61 3.80
C LYS A 3 -14.50 -23.92 2.82
N ALA A 4 -14.56 -23.33 1.62
CA ALA A 4 -13.44 -23.37 0.69
C ALA A 4 -12.31 -22.45 1.19
N LYS A 5 -11.05 -22.82 0.95
CA LYS A 5 -9.86 -22.02 1.23
C LYS A 5 -8.94 -22.01 0.00
N PRO A 6 -8.29 -20.89 -0.32
CA PRO A 6 -7.28 -20.87 -1.38
C PRO A 6 -6.09 -21.75 -0.99
N PHE A 7 -5.41 -22.31 -2.00
CA PHE A 7 -4.07 -22.88 -1.81
C PHE A 7 -3.08 -21.73 -1.66
N SER A 8 -2.06 -21.91 -0.82
CA SER A 8 -0.95 -20.95 -0.80
C SER A 8 -0.13 -21.05 -2.08
N LEU A 9 0.56 -19.98 -2.47
CA LEU A 9 1.41 -19.99 -3.67
C LEU A 9 2.50 -21.07 -3.60
N LYS A 10 3.00 -21.37 -2.38
CA LYS A 10 3.96 -22.46 -2.12
C LYS A 10 3.39 -23.87 -2.40
N GLN A 11 2.07 -24.00 -2.53
CA GLN A 11 1.39 -25.26 -2.84
C GLN A 11 1.05 -25.42 -4.33
N VAL A 12 1.31 -24.41 -5.16
CA VAL A 12 0.92 -24.41 -6.57
C VAL A 12 2.14 -24.18 -7.45
N ASN A 13 2.44 -25.15 -8.32
CA ASN A 13 3.54 -25.04 -9.28
C ASN A 13 3.00 -24.83 -10.70
N LEU A 14 3.53 -23.81 -11.38
CA LEU A 14 3.29 -23.61 -12.81
C LEU A 14 4.26 -24.48 -13.62
N PHE A 15 3.70 -25.37 -14.44
CA PHE A 15 4.43 -26.10 -15.47
C PHE A 15 4.60 -25.26 -16.73
N ASP A 16 5.39 -25.78 -17.68
CA ASP A 16 5.63 -25.14 -18.97
C ASP A 16 4.33 -24.70 -19.65
N GLY A 17 4.29 -23.45 -20.07
CA GLY A 17 3.11 -22.81 -20.64
C GLY A 17 3.10 -21.29 -20.47
N PRO A 18 2.08 -20.62 -21.01
CA PRO A 18 2.04 -19.16 -21.11
C PRO A 18 2.12 -18.44 -19.75
N PHE A 19 1.59 -19.05 -18.68
CA PHE A 19 1.65 -18.48 -17.33
C PHE A 19 3.05 -18.60 -16.71
N LYS A 20 3.77 -19.71 -16.95
CA LYS A 20 5.16 -19.86 -16.53
C LYS A 20 6.06 -18.88 -17.29
N ASP A 21 5.84 -18.72 -18.60
CA ASP A 21 6.57 -17.75 -19.42
C ASP A 21 6.34 -16.30 -18.95
N ALA A 22 5.10 -15.96 -18.59
CA ALA A 22 4.77 -14.65 -18.03
C ALA A 22 5.47 -14.42 -16.68
N MET A 23 5.43 -15.40 -15.78
CA MET A 23 6.10 -15.33 -14.48
C MET A 23 7.62 -15.14 -14.62
N VAL A 24 8.27 -15.85 -15.55
CA VAL A 24 9.71 -15.71 -15.80
C VAL A 24 10.06 -14.32 -16.36
N ARG A 25 9.24 -13.78 -17.28
CA ARG A 25 9.45 -12.41 -17.80
C ARG A 25 9.26 -11.36 -16.71
N ASP A 26 8.25 -11.52 -15.88
CA ASP A 26 7.99 -10.62 -14.75
C ASP A 26 9.13 -10.66 -13.73
N ALA A 27 9.59 -11.86 -13.34
CA ALA A 27 10.76 -12.04 -12.50
C ALA A 27 12.00 -11.31 -13.05
N ALA A 28 12.26 -11.45 -14.36
CA ALA A 28 13.38 -10.77 -15.01
C ALA A 28 13.21 -9.23 -15.05
N TYR A 29 11.98 -8.73 -15.17
CA TYR A 29 11.69 -7.29 -15.11
C TYR A 29 11.87 -6.75 -13.69
N LEU A 30 11.32 -7.42 -12.68
CA LEU A 30 11.46 -7.04 -11.27
C LEU A 30 12.95 -6.93 -10.90
N MET A 31 13.79 -7.86 -11.35
CA MET A 31 15.23 -7.83 -11.09
C MET A 31 15.98 -6.69 -11.80
N GLN A 32 15.41 -6.07 -12.83
CA GLN A 32 15.99 -4.89 -13.49
C GLN A 32 15.70 -3.59 -12.74
N LEU A 33 14.69 -3.57 -11.87
CA LEU A 33 14.37 -2.40 -11.07
C LEU A 33 15.41 -2.23 -9.96
N ASP A 34 15.81 -1.00 -9.71
CA ASP A 34 16.75 -0.63 -8.65
C ASP A 34 15.95 -0.16 -7.41
N PRO A 35 16.00 -0.92 -6.29
CA PRO A 35 15.29 -0.55 -5.07
C PRO A 35 15.70 0.83 -4.53
N ASP A 36 16.97 1.22 -4.66
CA ASP A 36 17.46 2.48 -4.11
C ASP A 36 16.85 3.69 -4.81
N ARG A 37 16.59 3.58 -6.12
CA ARG A 37 15.91 4.63 -6.89
C ARG A 37 14.44 4.78 -6.50
N LEU A 38 13.77 3.70 -6.13
CA LEU A 38 12.39 3.72 -5.60
C LEU A 38 12.35 4.24 -4.15
N LEU A 39 13.39 3.95 -3.36
CA LEU A 39 13.53 4.39 -1.98
C LEU A 39 14.03 5.83 -1.85
N HIS A 40 14.55 6.42 -2.93
CA HIS A 40 15.11 7.77 -2.94
C HIS A 40 14.20 8.80 -2.26
N MET A 41 12.94 8.91 -2.71
CA MET A 41 12.03 9.92 -2.16
C MET A 41 11.52 9.60 -0.75
N PHE A 42 11.57 8.34 -0.30
CA PHE A 42 11.33 8.00 1.11
C PHE A 42 12.47 8.52 1.99
N ARG A 43 13.72 8.28 1.59
CA ARG A 43 14.91 8.80 2.28
C ARG A 43 14.89 10.33 2.33
N MET A 44 14.65 10.99 1.19
CA MET A 44 14.59 12.45 1.11
C MET A 44 13.49 13.03 2.00
N THR A 45 12.30 12.40 2.04
CA THR A 45 11.19 12.84 2.90
C THR A 45 11.53 12.66 4.38
N ALA A 46 12.24 11.58 4.74
CA ALA A 46 12.70 11.31 6.10
C ALA A 46 13.95 12.11 6.51
N GLY A 47 14.49 12.97 5.64
CA GLY A 47 15.72 13.73 5.91
C GLY A 47 17.01 12.88 5.89
N LEU A 48 16.96 11.69 5.30
CA LEU A 48 18.09 10.79 5.12
C LEU A 48 18.76 11.03 3.75
N SER A 49 20.06 10.78 3.67
CA SER A 49 20.82 10.90 2.41
C SER A 49 20.48 9.78 1.43
N SER A 50 20.41 10.11 0.14
CA SER A 50 20.35 9.14 -0.96
C SER A 50 21.17 9.66 -2.13
N ASP A 51 22.08 8.83 -2.64
CA ASP A 51 22.89 9.12 -3.82
C ASP A 51 22.27 8.52 -5.11
N ALA A 52 21.12 7.85 -4.98
CA ALA A 52 20.44 7.23 -6.11
C ALA A 52 19.71 8.28 -6.96
N GLU A 53 19.78 8.17 -8.28
CA GLU A 53 18.97 8.98 -9.18
C GLU A 53 17.51 8.52 -9.11
N PRO A 54 16.53 9.39 -8.79
CA PRO A 54 15.13 8.96 -8.71
C PRO A 54 14.63 8.39 -10.04
N TYR A 55 13.58 7.56 -9.96
CA TYR A 55 12.81 7.24 -11.16
C TYR A 55 12.04 8.48 -11.65
N GLY A 56 11.81 8.57 -12.95
CA GLY A 56 11.01 9.64 -13.55
C GLY A 56 9.51 9.35 -13.52
N GLY A 57 8.76 10.04 -14.38
CA GLY A 57 7.32 9.82 -14.51
C GLY A 57 6.59 10.15 -13.20
N TRP A 58 5.74 9.25 -12.73
CA TRP A 58 4.96 9.45 -11.51
C TRP A 58 5.78 9.30 -10.22
N GLU A 59 6.99 8.72 -10.32
CA GLU A 59 7.95 8.58 -9.22
C GLU A 59 8.94 9.75 -9.12
N SER A 60 8.85 10.74 -10.03
CA SER A 60 9.76 11.89 -9.98
C SER A 60 9.60 12.66 -8.66
N PRO A 61 10.62 13.42 -8.23
CA PRO A 61 10.52 14.24 -7.01
C PRO A 61 9.32 15.20 -7.00
N GLU A 62 8.89 15.67 -8.17
CA GLU A 62 7.72 16.54 -8.37
C GLU A 62 6.40 15.76 -8.48
N GLY A 63 6.46 14.45 -8.72
CA GLY A 63 5.30 13.57 -8.87
C GLY A 63 4.56 13.40 -7.55
N GLU A 64 3.25 13.67 -7.54
CA GLU A 64 2.43 13.55 -6.33
C GLU A 64 2.02 12.09 -6.01
N LEU A 65 2.23 11.17 -6.94
CA LEU A 65 2.03 9.73 -6.74
C LEU A 65 3.27 9.00 -6.22
N ARG A 66 4.44 9.64 -6.17
CA ARG A 66 5.71 9.01 -5.81
C ARG A 66 5.61 8.13 -4.55
N GLY A 67 6.30 7.01 -4.58
CA GLY A 67 6.25 5.93 -3.59
C GLY A 67 5.20 4.86 -3.89
N HIS A 68 4.26 5.09 -4.82
CA HIS A 68 3.25 4.09 -5.16
C HIS A 68 3.86 2.86 -5.81
N SER A 69 4.89 3.06 -6.64
CA SER A 69 5.57 1.97 -7.35
C SER A 69 6.40 1.13 -6.38
N LEU A 70 7.01 1.72 -5.34
CA LEU A 70 7.72 0.96 -4.31
C LEU A 70 6.76 -0.01 -3.58
N GLY A 71 5.56 0.46 -3.22
CA GLY A 71 4.56 -0.40 -2.58
C GLY A 71 4.17 -1.59 -3.44
N HIS A 72 3.84 -1.35 -4.71
CA HIS A 72 3.57 -2.42 -5.70
C HIS A 72 4.76 -3.37 -5.88
N TYR A 73 5.96 -2.80 -5.94
CA TYR A 73 7.19 -3.56 -6.15
C TYR A 73 7.52 -4.48 -4.96
N LEU A 74 7.25 -4.03 -3.73
CA LEU A 74 7.39 -4.84 -2.53
C LEU A 74 6.40 -6.02 -2.52
N SER A 75 5.12 -5.79 -2.87
CA SER A 75 4.14 -6.86 -3.10
C SER A 75 4.62 -7.85 -4.17
N ALA A 76 5.08 -7.35 -5.32
CA ALA A 76 5.52 -8.18 -6.44
C ALA A 76 6.71 -9.08 -6.07
N CYS A 77 7.72 -8.54 -5.38
CA CYS A 77 8.84 -9.35 -4.88
C CYS A 77 8.36 -10.41 -3.89
N SER A 78 7.46 -10.06 -2.98
CA SER A 78 6.94 -10.98 -1.96
C SER A 78 6.12 -12.12 -2.58
N LEU A 79 5.28 -11.82 -3.57
CA LEU A 79 4.52 -12.81 -4.36
C LEU A 79 5.43 -13.70 -5.21
N MET A 80 6.47 -13.14 -5.82
CA MET A 80 7.43 -13.89 -6.63
C MET A 80 8.23 -14.86 -5.75
N TYR A 81 8.70 -14.42 -4.57
CA TYR A 81 9.33 -15.29 -3.59
C TYR A 81 8.39 -16.43 -3.16
N ALA A 82 7.14 -16.11 -2.79
CA ALA A 82 6.18 -17.14 -2.39
C ALA A 82 5.87 -18.17 -3.49
N SER A 83 5.95 -17.76 -4.76
CA SER A 83 5.67 -18.63 -5.92
C SER A 83 6.87 -19.46 -6.38
N THR A 84 8.10 -18.99 -6.12
CA THR A 84 9.32 -19.59 -6.71
C THR A 84 10.32 -20.10 -5.67
N SER A 85 10.22 -19.63 -4.42
CA SER A 85 11.24 -19.79 -3.37
C SER A 85 12.62 -19.26 -3.79
N ASP A 86 12.69 -18.33 -4.74
CA ASP A 86 13.93 -17.66 -5.14
C ASP A 86 14.26 -16.56 -4.12
N GLU A 87 15.32 -16.81 -3.33
CA GLU A 87 15.76 -15.95 -2.23
C GLU A 87 16.14 -14.54 -2.68
N ALA A 88 16.51 -14.32 -3.95
CA ALA A 88 16.85 -12.98 -4.42
C ALA A 88 15.67 -11.99 -4.29
N PHE A 89 14.43 -12.46 -4.44
CA PHE A 89 13.23 -11.63 -4.24
C PHE A 89 12.96 -11.38 -2.76
N LYS A 90 13.25 -12.36 -1.90
CA LYS A 90 13.14 -12.19 -0.45
C LYS A 90 14.15 -11.16 0.05
N GLU A 91 15.40 -11.25 -0.39
CA GLU A 91 16.46 -10.29 -0.07
C GLU A 91 16.07 -8.87 -0.50
N ARG A 92 15.46 -8.70 -1.67
CA ARG A 92 14.93 -7.40 -2.12
C ARG A 92 13.81 -6.88 -1.22
N ALA A 93 12.84 -7.72 -0.85
CA ALA A 93 11.76 -7.34 0.04
C ALA A 93 12.30 -6.95 1.43
N ASP A 94 13.19 -7.76 2.01
CA ASP A 94 13.80 -7.51 3.31
C ASP A 94 14.62 -6.21 3.32
N TYR A 95 15.38 -5.96 2.25
CA TYR A 95 16.13 -4.70 2.10
C TYR A 95 15.21 -3.48 2.09
N ILE A 96 14.13 -3.52 1.30
CA ILE A 96 13.15 -2.43 1.23
C ILE A 96 12.53 -2.18 2.60
N VAL A 97 12.09 -3.24 3.28
CA VAL A 97 11.50 -3.14 4.62
C VAL A 97 12.47 -2.52 5.62
N ALA A 98 13.74 -2.93 5.60
CA ALA A 98 14.77 -2.36 6.47
C ALA A 98 14.92 -0.85 6.25
N VAL A 99 15.03 -0.41 4.99
CA VAL A 99 15.16 1.03 4.67
C VAL A 99 13.89 1.81 4.99
N LEU A 100 12.72 1.23 4.77
CA LEU A 100 11.44 1.85 5.17
C LEU A 100 11.35 2.02 6.69
N GLY A 101 11.88 1.06 7.45
CA GLY A 101 12.02 1.16 8.92
C GLY A 101 12.89 2.34 9.33
N GLU A 102 14.09 2.46 8.75
CA GLU A 102 14.98 3.63 8.98
C GLU A 102 14.26 4.95 8.67
N CYS A 103 13.51 4.99 7.57
CA CYS A 103 12.77 6.19 7.17
C CYS A 103 11.67 6.52 8.19
N GLN A 104 10.85 5.52 8.60
CA GLN A 104 9.76 5.73 9.56
C GLN A 104 10.29 6.22 10.91
N ASP A 105 11.43 5.69 11.38
CA ASP A 105 12.08 6.11 12.62
C ASP A 105 12.60 7.56 12.55
N ALA A 106 13.04 8.01 11.36
CA ALA A 106 13.55 9.35 11.15
C ALA A 106 12.45 10.41 10.94
N MET A 107 11.24 10.02 10.52
CA MET A 107 10.13 10.96 10.23
C MET A 107 9.84 11.97 11.36
N PRO A 108 9.82 11.60 12.66
CA PRO A 108 9.59 12.57 13.73
C PRO A 108 10.65 13.68 13.81
N THR A 109 11.89 13.40 13.41
CA THR A 109 12.97 14.42 13.37
C THR A 109 12.72 15.49 12.33
N GLN A 110 11.90 15.19 11.31
CA GLN A 110 11.47 16.11 10.27
C GLN A 110 10.13 16.80 10.61
N GLY A 111 9.56 16.55 11.80
CA GLY A 111 8.32 17.16 12.26
C GLY A 111 7.04 16.45 11.81
N TYR A 112 7.13 15.24 11.26
CA TYR A 112 5.97 14.40 10.99
C TYR A 112 5.46 13.70 12.26
N ASN A 113 4.20 13.25 12.24
CA ASN A 113 3.62 12.52 13.36
C ASN A 113 4.20 11.09 13.42
N GLN A 114 4.29 10.54 14.64
CA GLN A 114 4.78 9.17 14.87
C GLN A 114 4.00 8.15 14.01
N GLY A 115 4.74 7.22 13.39
CA GLY A 115 4.19 6.16 12.55
C GLY A 115 3.91 6.56 11.10
N PHE A 116 4.03 7.84 10.76
CA PHE A 116 3.96 8.27 9.36
C PHE A 116 5.08 7.65 8.52
N LEU A 117 4.75 7.23 7.30
CA LEU A 117 5.73 6.77 6.32
C LEU A 117 5.16 6.96 4.92
N SER A 118 5.83 7.76 4.09
CA SER A 118 5.60 7.82 2.65
C SER A 118 6.76 8.54 1.95
N ALA A 119 6.74 8.58 0.61
CA ALA A 119 7.67 9.35 -0.19
C ALA A 119 7.29 10.83 -0.36
N TYR A 120 6.22 11.29 0.30
CA TYR A 120 5.69 12.65 0.23
C TYR A 120 5.35 13.19 1.64
N PRO A 121 5.20 14.51 1.81
CA PRO A 121 4.91 15.07 3.13
C PRO A 121 3.46 14.79 3.57
N GLU A 122 3.23 14.72 4.89
CA GLU A 122 1.88 14.60 5.49
C GLU A 122 0.90 15.68 5.02
N THR A 123 1.40 16.85 4.59
CA THR A 123 0.58 17.97 4.10
C THR A 123 -0.26 17.60 2.87
N PHE A 124 0.04 16.50 2.19
CA PHE A 124 -0.83 15.97 1.14
C PHE A 124 -2.20 15.56 1.67
N PHE A 125 -2.29 15.01 2.89
CA PHE A 125 -3.57 14.70 3.53
C PHE A 125 -4.31 15.97 3.97
N ASP A 126 -3.58 17.01 4.37
CA ASP A 126 -4.20 18.31 4.66
C ASP A 126 -4.81 18.95 3.41
N ARG A 127 -4.21 18.74 2.24
CA ARG A 127 -4.79 19.16 0.95
C ARG A 127 -6.08 18.39 0.67
N VAL A 128 -6.12 17.08 0.94
CA VAL A 128 -7.37 16.30 0.82
C VAL A 128 -8.48 16.89 1.70
N ASP A 129 -8.19 17.12 2.99
CA ASP A 129 -9.18 17.66 3.92
C ASP A 129 -9.69 19.06 3.53
N ARG A 130 -8.79 19.89 2.98
CA ARG A 130 -9.12 21.23 2.45
C ARG A 130 -9.75 21.19 1.07
N ARG A 131 -9.84 20.02 0.45
CA ARG A 131 -10.28 19.81 -0.94
C ARG A 131 -9.45 20.59 -1.95
N TRP A 132 -8.19 20.82 -1.63
CA TRP A 132 -7.23 21.31 -2.59
C TRP A 132 -6.81 20.15 -3.49
N TYR A 133 -6.55 20.45 -4.77
CA TYR A 133 -6.04 19.42 -5.68
C TYR A 133 -4.81 18.78 -5.05
N VAL A 134 -4.75 17.44 -5.06
CA VAL A 134 -3.60 16.61 -4.71
C VAL A 134 -3.84 15.23 -5.29
N TRP A 135 -2.82 14.61 -5.87
CA TRP A 135 -2.97 13.33 -6.55
C TRP A 135 -2.94 12.15 -5.60
N ALA A 136 -4.14 11.65 -5.25
CA ALA A 136 -4.39 10.33 -4.64
C ALA A 136 -3.43 9.85 -3.51
N PRO A 137 -3.13 10.65 -2.47
CA PRO A 137 -2.24 10.22 -1.38
C PRO A 137 -2.74 8.99 -0.61
N TYR A 138 -4.06 8.77 -0.48
CA TYR A 138 -4.56 7.54 0.16
C TYR A 138 -4.32 6.30 -0.71
N TYR A 139 -4.46 6.40 -2.03
CA TYR A 139 -4.10 5.33 -2.97
C TYR A 139 -2.62 4.94 -2.88
N THR A 140 -1.73 5.93 -2.79
CA THR A 140 -0.30 5.68 -2.69
C THR A 140 0.03 5.02 -1.35
N LEU A 141 -0.54 5.53 -0.26
CA LEU A 141 -0.37 4.95 1.07
C LEU A 141 -0.87 3.51 1.12
N HIS A 142 -2.00 3.21 0.49
CA HIS A 142 -2.49 1.84 0.33
C HIS A 142 -1.45 0.90 -0.28
N LYS A 143 -0.72 1.30 -1.33
CA LYS A 143 0.30 0.40 -1.93
C LYS A 143 1.42 0.08 -0.96
N ILE A 144 1.82 1.05 -0.14
CA ILE A 144 2.85 0.85 0.88
C ILE A 144 2.33 -0.11 1.96
N LEU A 145 1.10 0.10 2.45
CA LEU A 145 0.46 -0.78 3.44
C LEU A 145 0.34 -2.23 2.92
N ALA A 146 -0.14 -2.39 1.68
CA ALA A 146 -0.30 -3.70 1.05
C ALA A 146 1.05 -4.41 0.85
N GLY A 147 2.07 -3.69 0.36
CA GLY A 147 3.41 -4.24 0.21
C GLY A 147 4.02 -4.71 1.53
N LEU A 148 3.86 -3.93 2.61
CA LEU A 148 4.33 -4.33 3.94
C LEU A 148 3.59 -5.55 4.48
N LEU A 149 2.28 -5.63 4.25
CA LEU A 149 1.48 -6.79 4.63
C LEU A 149 1.94 -8.04 3.87
N ASP A 150 2.13 -7.94 2.56
CA ASP A 150 2.63 -9.03 1.72
C ASP A 150 4.03 -9.48 2.16
N ALA A 151 4.93 -8.54 2.48
CA ALA A 151 6.26 -8.86 2.99
C ALA A 151 6.19 -9.62 4.33
N TYR A 152 5.27 -9.24 5.22
CA TYR A 152 5.03 -9.99 6.46
C TYR A 152 4.51 -11.40 6.17
N GLU A 153 3.42 -11.54 5.42
CA GLU A 153 2.73 -12.83 5.23
C GLU A 153 3.49 -13.81 4.33
N LEU A 154 4.21 -13.31 3.32
CA LEU A 154 4.82 -14.13 2.27
C LEU A 154 6.32 -14.33 2.47
N CYS A 155 7.01 -13.33 3.03
CA CYS A 155 8.45 -13.35 3.29
C CYS A 155 8.81 -13.63 4.76
N ASN A 156 7.82 -13.75 5.66
CA ASN A 156 8.00 -13.86 7.12
C ASN A 156 8.83 -12.70 7.69
N ASN A 157 8.55 -11.48 7.25
CA ASN A 157 9.27 -10.29 7.70
C ASN A 157 8.51 -9.59 8.84
N ASP A 158 8.88 -9.90 10.08
CA ASP A 158 8.21 -9.33 11.28
C ASP A 158 8.39 -7.81 11.40
N GLN A 159 9.50 -7.25 10.88
CA GLN A 159 9.71 -5.80 10.86
C GLN A 159 8.67 -5.10 9.97
N ALA A 160 8.25 -5.75 8.88
CA ALA A 160 7.22 -5.21 8.00
C ALA A 160 5.88 -5.02 8.73
N LEU A 161 5.50 -5.97 9.60
CA LEU A 161 4.31 -5.86 10.43
C LEU A 161 4.42 -4.70 11.43
N VAL A 162 5.57 -4.53 12.07
CA VAL A 162 5.80 -3.41 13.01
C VAL A 162 5.61 -2.06 12.31
N ILE A 163 6.22 -1.90 11.13
CA ILE A 163 6.08 -0.67 10.33
C ILE A 163 4.62 -0.45 9.92
N LEU A 164 3.95 -1.51 9.48
CA LEU A 164 2.55 -1.49 9.06
C LEU A 164 1.59 -1.10 10.20
N GLU A 165 1.76 -1.68 11.39
CA GLU A 165 0.95 -1.32 12.57
C GLU A 165 1.18 0.14 12.98
N ASN A 166 2.43 0.62 12.94
CA ASN A 166 2.73 2.04 13.21
C ASN A 166 2.04 2.96 12.18
N MET A 167 2.02 2.58 10.90
CA MET A 167 1.28 3.32 9.88
C MET A 167 -0.23 3.29 10.15
N ALA A 168 -0.78 2.14 10.51
CA ALA A 168 -2.20 2.00 10.85
C ALA A 168 -2.58 2.86 12.07
N ASP A 169 -1.72 2.90 13.09
CA ASP A 169 -1.92 3.76 14.27
C ASP A 169 -1.87 5.24 13.90
N TRP A 170 -0.95 5.66 13.03
CA TRP A 170 -0.92 7.01 12.48
C TRP A 170 -2.20 7.34 11.70
N LEU A 171 -2.65 6.44 10.81
CA LEU A 171 -3.88 6.60 10.03
C LEU A 171 -5.10 6.71 10.95
N TYR A 172 -5.16 5.88 11.98
CA TYR A 172 -6.23 5.90 12.97
C TYR A 172 -6.28 7.26 13.68
N GLN A 173 -5.15 7.75 14.19
CA GLN A 173 -5.09 9.06 14.82
C GLN A 173 -5.44 10.20 13.86
N ARG A 174 -4.94 10.13 12.62
CA ARG A 174 -5.18 11.15 11.60
C ARG A 174 -6.65 11.25 11.22
N THR A 175 -7.28 10.11 10.95
CA THR A 175 -8.68 10.05 10.51
C THR A 175 -9.66 10.26 11.66
N SER A 176 -9.29 9.95 12.91
CA SER A 176 -10.12 10.18 14.10
C SER A 176 -10.43 11.67 14.36
N ARG A 177 -9.65 12.58 13.76
CA ARG A 177 -9.89 14.03 13.83
C ARG A 177 -11.00 14.52 12.88
N LEU A 178 -11.43 13.66 11.96
CA LEU A 178 -12.42 13.98 10.94
C LEU A 178 -13.81 13.50 11.36
N THR A 179 -14.84 14.28 11.02
CA THR A 179 -16.23 13.80 11.09
C THR A 179 -16.48 12.74 10.01
N GLN A 180 -17.58 11.98 10.14
CA GLN A 180 -17.97 11.02 9.11
C GLN A 180 -18.19 11.70 7.74
N GLU A 181 -18.80 12.89 7.73
CA GLU A 181 -18.98 13.67 6.50
C GLU A 181 -17.63 14.09 5.90
N GLN A 182 -16.68 14.57 6.72
CA GLN A 182 -15.34 14.88 6.24
C GLN A 182 -14.64 13.65 5.66
N MET A 183 -14.76 12.48 6.29
CA MET A 183 -14.24 11.23 5.72
C MET A 183 -14.86 10.90 4.36
N LYS A 184 -16.20 10.97 4.23
CA LYS A 184 -16.90 10.74 2.94
C LYS A 184 -16.35 11.63 1.83
N ILE A 185 -16.11 12.91 2.15
CA ILE A 185 -15.51 13.87 1.23
C ILE A 185 -14.07 13.47 0.88
N SER A 186 -13.26 13.07 1.86
CA SER A 186 -11.89 12.63 1.62
C SER A 186 -11.82 11.41 0.70
N LEU A 187 -12.80 10.50 0.76
CA LEU A 187 -12.89 9.31 -0.11
C LEU A 187 -13.29 9.61 -1.58
N LEU A 188 -13.60 10.88 -1.90
CA LEU A 188 -13.65 11.35 -3.29
C LEU A 188 -12.26 11.41 -3.92
N ASN A 189 -11.22 11.58 -3.10
CA ASN A 189 -9.84 11.38 -3.50
C ASN A 189 -9.53 9.87 -3.42
N GLU A 190 -9.06 9.28 -4.51
CA GLU A 190 -8.93 7.83 -4.65
C GLU A 190 -8.14 7.19 -3.48
N PRO A 191 -8.78 6.29 -2.70
CA PRO A 191 -8.11 5.58 -1.61
C PRO A 191 -7.50 4.24 -2.05
N GLY A 192 -7.80 3.79 -3.27
CA GLY A 192 -7.58 2.40 -3.68
C GLY A 192 -8.31 1.42 -2.75
N GLY A 193 -7.76 0.22 -2.59
CA GLY A 193 -8.27 -0.86 -1.72
C GLY A 193 -7.73 -0.81 -0.30
N ILE A 194 -7.54 0.39 0.28
CA ILE A 194 -7.02 0.50 1.65
C ILE A 194 -7.89 -0.26 2.67
N THR A 195 -9.21 -0.33 2.42
CA THR A 195 -10.16 -1.09 3.24
C THR A 195 -9.82 -2.59 3.27
N GLU A 196 -9.47 -3.19 2.13
CA GLU A 196 -9.05 -4.60 2.03
C GLU A 196 -7.77 -4.86 2.83
N THR A 197 -6.77 -4.00 2.68
CA THR A 197 -5.51 -4.13 3.42
C THR A 197 -5.74 -4.03 4.93
N LEU A 198 -6.57 -3.09 5.37
CA LEU A 198 -6.90 -2.93 6.79
C LEU A 198 -7.74 -4.08 7.35
N ALA A 199 -8.64 -4.66 6.54
CA ALA A 199 -9.38 -5.87 6.91
C ALA A 199 -8.44 -7.07 7.08
N SER A 200 -7.47 -7.23 6.18
CA SER A 200 -6.46 -8.28 6.25
C SER A 200 -5.53 -8.08 7.46
N LEU A 201 -5.09 -6.85 7.72
CA LEU A 201 -4.33 -6.50 8.92
C LEU A 201 -5.13 -6.77 10.21
N TYR A 202 -6.44 -6.48 10.24
CA TYR A 202 -7.29 -6.87 11.35
C TYR A 202 -7.36 -8.40 11.53
N GLY A 203 -7.41 -9.15 10.42
CA GLY A 203 -7.34 -10.61 10.44
C GLY A 203 -6.04 -11.14 11.05
N VAL A 204 -4.92 -10.46 10.82
CA VAL A 204 -3.60 -10.80 11.37
C VAL A 204 -3.51 -10.46 12.86
N THR A 205 -3.88 -9.24 13.26
CA THR A 205 -3.58 -8.74 14.62
C THR A 205 -4.74 -8.87 15.60
N GLY A 206 -5.97 -8.94 15.12
CA GLY A 206 -7.19 -8.91 15.96
C GLY A 206 -7.45 -7.59 16.68
N ARG A 207 -6.68 -6.52 16.41
CA ARG A 207 -6.79 -5.23 17.10
C ARG A 207 -8.07 -4.47 16.71
N PRO A 208 -8.98 -4.13 17.65
CA PRO A 208 -10.23 -3.43 17.35
C PRO A 208 -10.05 -2.05 16.68
N GLU A 209 -8.91 -1.39 16.89
CA GLU A 209 -8.56 -0.13 16.26
C GLU A 209 -8.46 -0.27 14.74
N HIS A 210 -7.96 -1.40 14.22
CA HIS A 210 -7.87 -1.68 12.78
C HIS A 210 -9.27 -1.88 12.17
N LEU A 211 -10.18 -2.53 12.88
CA LEU A 211 -11.59 -2.63 12.47
C LEU A 211 -12.29 -1.27 12.49
N THR A 212 -12.01 -0.44 13.49
CA THR A 212 -12.56 0.92 13.53
C THR A 212 -12.01 1.74 12.37
N LEU A 213 -10.71 1.62 12.08
CA LEU A 213 -10.06 2.32 10.98
C LEU A 213 -10.62 1.91 9.61
N LEU A 214 -10.75 0.61 9.33
CA LEU A 214 -11.29 0.15 8.04
C LEU A 214 -12.71 0.67 7.80
N GLN A 215 -13.55 0.70 8.85
CA GLN A 215 -14.92 1.22 8.73
C GLN A 215 -14.97 2.70 8.33
N ARG A 216 -13.94 3.50 8.65
CA ARG A 216 -13.87 4.90 8.23
C ARG A 216 -13.56 5.07 6.74
N PHE A 217 -12.99 4.05 6.10
CA PHE A 217 -12.69 4.02 4.66
C PHE A 217 -13.79 3.36 3.82
N ASN A 218 -14.88 2.90 4.44
CA ASN A 218 -16.04 2.39 3.73
C ASN A 218 -16.72 3.50 2.92
N ASP A 219 -16.75 3.33 1.60
CA ASP A 219 -17.51 4.20 0.71
C ASP A 219 -18.99 3.81 0.76
N GLU A 220 -19.72 4.41 1.71
CA GLU A 220 -21.16 4.16 1.91
C GLU A 220 -22.00 4.43 0.66
N VAL A 221 -21.53 5.28 -0.26
CA VAL A 221 -22.25 5.58 -1.51
C VAL A 221 -22.12 4.39 -2.44
N LEU A 222 -20.89 3.93 -2.71
CA LEU A 222 -20.65 2.77 -3.57
C LEU A 222 -21.29 1.50 -2.98
N LEU A 223 -21.01 1.19 -1.72
CA LEU A 223 -21.55 0.02 -1.05
C LEU A 223 -23.08 0.05 -0.96
N GLY A 224 -23.65 1.24 -0.75
CA GLY A 224 -25.10 1.44 -0.74
C GLY A 224 -25.74 1.18 -2.09
N MET A 225 -25.15 1.66 -3.19
CA MET A 225 -25.63 1.37 -4.55
C MET A 225 -25.57 -0.13 -4.84
N MET A 226 -24.43 -0.78 -4.53
CA MET A 226 -24.27 -2.22 -4.70
C MET A 226 -25.31 -3.03 -3.90
N ALA A 227 -25.56 -2.66 -2.65
CA ALA A 227 -26.54 -3.33 -1.79
C ALA A 227 -27.98 -3.20 -2.29
N ARG A 228 -28.28 -2.17 -3.09
CA ARG A 228 -29.59 -1.96 -3.73
C ARG A 228 -29.66 -2.48 -5.17
N GLU A 229 -28.60 -3.13 -5.66
CA GLU A 229 -28.48 -3.59 -7.04
C GLU A 229 -28.62 -2.45 -8.08
N GLU A 230 -28.17 -1.25 -7.71
CA GLU A 230 -28.20 -0.04 -8.55
C GLU A 230 -26.85 0.14 -9.26
N ASP A 231 -26.88 0.24 -10.60
CA ASP A 231 -25.70 0.62 -11.40
C ASP A 231 -25.78 2.10 -11.78
N HIS A 232 -24.99 2.91 -11.08
CA HIS A 232 -24.74 4.32 -11.37
C HIS A 232 -23.25 4.58 -11.57
N LEU A 233 -22.53 3.61 -12.12
CA LEU A 233 -21.08 3.69 -12.33
C LEU A 233 -20.68 4.47 -13.59
N ASP A 234 -21.65 4.90 -14.39
CA ASP A 234 -21.42 5.69 -15.60
C ASP A 234 -20.50 6.89 -15.33
N ARG A 235 -19.42 6.98 -16.12
CA ARG A 235 -18.40 8.05 -16.07
C ARG A 235 -17.57 8.11 -14.79
N MET A 236 -17.72 7.16 -13.87
CA MET A 236 -16.80 7.02 -12.74
C MET A 236 -15.48 6.41 -13.21
N HIS A 237 -14.37 6.80 -12.58
CA HIS A 237 -13.08 6.17 -12.84
C HIS A 237 -13.10 4.73 -12.29
N ALA A 238 -13.11 3.74 -13.18
CA ALA A 238 -13.33 2.33 -12.82
C ALA A 238 -12.31 1.79 -11.81
N ASN A 239 -11.03 2.11 -12.00
CA ASN A 239 -9.96 1.63 -11.12
C ASN A 239 -10.02 2.25 -9.71
N THR A 240 -10.74 3.36 -9.52
CA THR A 240 -11.03 3.89 -8.18
C THR A 240 -12.15 3.08 -7.49
N GLN A 241 -13.12 2.54 -8.25
CA GLN A 241 -14.29 1.89 -7.67
C GLN A 241 -14.06 0.41 -7.37
N VAL A 242 -13.38 -0.31 -8.26
CA VAL A 242 -13.16 -1.77 -8.09
C VAL A 242 -12.46 -2.10 -6.76
N PRO A 243 -11.35 -1.45 -6.38
CA PRO A 243 -10.69 -1.73 -5.11
C PRO A 243 -11.52 -1.36 -3.87
N LYS A 244 -12.38 -0.34 -3.98
CA LYS A 244 -13.33 0.00 -2.90
C LYS A 244 -14.41 -1.07 -2.72
N ALA A 245 -14.79 -1.76 -3.79
CA ALA A 245 -15.77 -2.84 -3.75
C ALA A 245 -15.18 -4.17 -3.28
N ILE A 246 -13.86 -4.37 -3.42
CA ILE A 246 -13.14 -5.55 -2.93
C ILE A 246 -13.04 -5.54 -1.40
N GLY A 247 -12.69 -4.40 -0.81
CA GLY A 247 -12.53 -4.22 0.64
C GLY A 247 -13.85 -4.09 1.38
#